data_AF-A0A350LRS9-F1
#
_entry.id   AF-A0A350LRS9-F1
#
_cell.length_a   1.000
_cell.length_b   1.000
_cell.length_c   1.000
_cell.angle_alpha   90.00
_cell.angle_beta   90.00
_cell.angle_gamma   90.00
#
_symmetry.space_group_name_H-M   'P 1'
#
loop_
_entity.id
_entity.type
_entity.pdbx_description
1 polymer ?
#
loop_
_entity_poly.entity_id
_entity_poly.type
_entity_poly.pdbx_seq_one_letter_code
_entity_poly.pdbx_strand_id
1 'polypeptide(L)'
;MDDVTRGIREKIGAAYKENSRIVWVSTRWVRILLVLLGSLLAGTFALFSNGIAWPLSVPQFGGLFGGLMAFAGGVYIVVTDKDTSEILDEARKAVDWAAEQETTNSEVLDLLELYEDALEQVQSLYTALSLARGAIERAVFQSKTDEIVLLRACVETMKWNLRIALDFGINEIWTICVYKAERGDDGTCLRLVAHNRSVDCET
;
A
#
# COMPACT_ATOMS: atom_id res chain seq x y z
N MET A 1 -0.27 4.93 11.92
CA MET A 1 0.56 3.71 12.00
C MET A 1 1.72 3.77 11.00
N ASP A 2 1.60 4.62 9.97
CA ASP A 2 2.54 4.79 8.86
C ASP A 2 3.91 5.38 9.22
N ASP A 3 3.99 6.20 10.27
CA ASP A 3 5.27 6.77 10.72
C ASP A 3 6.24 5.73 11.28
N VAL A 4 5.70 4.67 11.89
CA VAL A 4 6.50 3.60 12.49
C VAL A 4 7.06 2.68 11.40
N THR A 5 6.24 2.30 10.43
CA THR A 5 6.65 1.50 9.27
C THR A 5 7.65 2.25 8.40
N ARG A 6 7.45 3.56 8.18
CA ARG A 6 8.40 4.41 7.45
C ARG A 6 9.75 4.54 8.18
N GLY A 7 9.73 4.75 9.50
CA GLY A 7 10.95 4.81 10.30
C GLY A 7 11.73 3.48 10.34
N ILE A 8 11.03 2.34 10.30
CA ILE A 8 11.67 1.02 10.20
C ILE A 8 12.28 0.81 8.81
N ARG A 9 11.59 1.22 7.73
CA ARG A 9 12.08 1.13 6.35
C ARG A 9 13.35 1.97 6.15
N GLU A 10 13.37 3.19 6.67
CA GLU A 10 14.57 4.05 6.62
C GLU A 10 15.75 3.45 7.40
N LYS A 11 15.49 2.87 8.58
CA LYS A 11 16.54 2.23 9.39
C LYS A 11 17.10 0.95 8.74
N ILE A 12 16.23 0.11 8.17
CA ILE A 12 16.66 -1.11 7.47
C ILE A 12 17.41 -0.74 6.19
N GLY A 13 16.90 0.22 5.42
CA GLY A 13 17.57 0.72 4.21
C GLY A 13 18.93 1.36 4.52
N ALA A 14 19.03 2.15 5.59
CA ALA A 14 20.27 2.76 6.04
C ALA A 14 21.28 1.70 6.53
N ALA A 15 20.85 0.75 7.37
CA ALA A 15 21.70 -0.32 7.88
C ALA A 15 22.20 -1.24 6.76
N TYR A 16 21.36 -1.56 5.77
CA TYR A 16 21.77 -2.34 4.61
C TYR A 16 22.76 -1.57 3.73
N LYS A 17 22.52 -0.28 3.49
CA LYS A 17 23.41 0.59 2.73
C LYS A 17 24.77 0.78 3.41
N GLU A 18 24.79 0.88 4.73
CA GLU A 18 26.02 1.02 5.51
C GLU A 18 26.82 -0.29 5.54
N ASN A 19 26.17 -1.42 5.83
CA ASN A 19 26.83 -2.73 5.86
C ASN A 19 27.34 -3.17 4.49
N SER A 20 26.55 -2.96 3.43
CA SER A 20 26.98 -3.25 2.05
C SER A 20 28.18 -2.40 1.62
N ARG A 21 28.22 -1.12 2.00
CA ARG A 21 29.36 -0.23 1.74
C ARG A 21 30.63 -0.68 2.47
N ILE A 22 30.52 -1.06 3.75
CA ILE A 22 31.68 -1.50 4.55
C ILE A 22 32.26 -2.80 4.00
N VAL A 23 31.40 -3.77 3.67
CA VAL A 23 31.83 -5.05 3.08
C VAL A 23 32.49 -4.85 1.72
N TRP A 24 31.94 -3.97 0.88
CA TRP A 24 32.49 -3.64 -0.43
C TRP A 24 33.85 -2.95 -0.34
N VAL A 25 34.00 -1.96 0.56
CA VAL A 25 35.27 -1.27 0.77
C VAL A 25 36.33 -2.22 1.34
N SER A 26 35.97 -3.05 2.32
CA SER A 26 36.89 -4.00 2.95
C SER A 26 37.43 -5.04 1.94
N THR A 27 36.54 -5.66 1.16
CA THR A 27 36.94 -6.63 0.12
C THR A 27 37.78 -5.99 -0.98
N ARG A 28 37.51 -4.75 -1.37
CA ARG A 28 38.33 -4.01 -2.36
C ARG A 28 39.74 -3.73 -1.85
N TRP A 29 39.90 -3.32 -0.59
CA TRP A 29 41.23 -3.08 -0.02
C TRP A 29 42.05 -4.35 0.11
N VAL A 30 41.44 -5.46 0.53
CA VAL A 30 42.11 -6.77 0.61
C VAL A 30 42.59 -7.21 -0.78
N ARG A 31 41.75 -7.06 -1.81
CA ARG A 31 42.10 -7.37 -3.21
C ARG A 31 43.31 -6.56 -3.70
N ILE A 32 43.28 -5.24 -3.50
CA ILE A 32 44.37 -4.33 -3.91
C ILE A 32 45.66 -4.66 -3.17
N LEU A 33 45.59 -4.92 -1.87
CA LEU A 33 46.74 -5.23 -1.03
C LEU A 33 47.40 -6.55 -1.45
N LEU A 34 46.61 -7.58 -1.78
CA LEU A 34 47.11 -8.89 -2.20
C LEU A 34 47.86 -8.82 -3.54
N VAL A 35 47.34 -8.06 -4.51
CA VAL A 35 47.99 -7.84 -5.80
C VAL A 35 49.24 -6.97 -5.67
N LEU A 36 49.19 -5.89 -4.87
CA LEU A 36 50.36 -5.02 -4.64
C LEU A 36 51.48 -5.74 -3.90
N LEU A 37 51.19 -6.49 -2.83
CA LEU A 37 52.20 -7.26 -2.10
C LEU A 37 52.80 -8.37 -2.96
N GLY A 38 51.97 -9.11 -3.70
CA GLY A 38 52.45 -10.17 -4.59
C GLY A 38 53.37 -9.62 -5.68
N SER A 39 52.98 -8.54 -6.34
CA SER A 39 53.78 -7.89 -7.40
C SER A 39 55.06 -7.23 -6.87
N LEU A 40 55.02 -6.63 -5.67
CA LEU A 40 56.19 -6.01 -5.04
C LEU A 40 57.18 -7.08 -4.55
N LEU A 41 56.71 -8.19 -3.99
CA LEU A 41 57.56 -9.34 -3.66
C LEU A 41 58.19 -9.95 -4.93
N ALA A 42 57.39 -10.18 -5.97
CA ALA A 42 57.89 -10.70 -7.25
C ALA A 42 58.98 -9.78 -7.85
N GLY A 43 58.74 -8.45 -7.86
CA GLY A 43 59.66 -7.45 -8.39
C GLY A 43 60.95 -7.33 -7.57
N THR A 44 60.85 -7.29 -6.25
CA THR A 44 62.02 -7.18 -5.36
C THR A 44 62.92 -8.41 -5.45
N PHE A 45 62.35 -9.61 -5.48
CA PHE A 45 63.12 -10.84 -5.62
C PHE A 45 63.72 -11.05 -7.02
N ALA A 46 63.07 -10.55 -8.08
CA ALA A 46 63.60 -10.59 -9.43
C ALA A 46 64.90 -9.78 -9.58
N LEU A 47 65.05 -8.66 -8.87
CA LEU A 47 66.25 -7.82 -8.91
C LEU A 47 67.50 -8.50 -8.32
N PHE A 48 67.32 -9.48 -7.44
CA PHE A 48 68.42 -10.24 -6.81
C PHE A 48 68.64 -11.62 -7.46
N SER A 49 67.85 -11.99 -8.47
CA SER A 49 68.03 -13.26 -9.18
C SER A 49 68.97 -13.09 -10.38
N ASN A 50 70.21 -13.52 -10.23
CA ASN A 50 71.17 -13.57 -11.35
C ASN A 50 71.13 -14.96 -12.00
N GLY A 51 70.28 -15.10 -13.02
CA GLY A 51 70.16 -16.32 -13.85
C GLY A 51 69.29 -17.42 -13.23
N ILE A 52 69.04 -18.48 -13.99
CA ILE A 52 68.33 -19.69 -13.54
C ILE A 52 69.40 -20.74 -13.21
N ALA A 53 69.52 -21.09 -11.94
CA ALA A 53 70.45 -22.12 -11.46
C ALA A 53 69.67 -23.14 -10.63
N TRP A 54 70.00 -24.41 -10.81
CA TRP A 54 69.45 -25.50 -10.00
C TRP A 54 70.54 -26.00 -9.04
N PRO A 55 70.27 -26.12 -7.73
CA PRO A 55 68.99 -25.89 -7.03
C PRO A 55 68.61 -24.41 -6.91
N LEU A 56 67.29 -24.16 -6.81
CA LEU A 56 66.74 -22.81 -6.68
C LEU A 56 67.30 -22.10 -5.44
N SER A 57 67.80 -20.90 -5.65
CA SER A 57 68.22 -20.00 -4.59
C SER A 57 66.99 -19.36 -3.91
N VAL A 58 67.14 -19.00 -2.63
CA VAL A 58 66.09 -18.36 -1.81
C VAL A 58 65.43 -17.17 -2.53
N PRO A 59 66.16 -16.29 -3.25
CA PRO A 59 65.54 -15.20 -4.00
C PRO A 59 64.64 -15.66 -5.15
N GLN A 60 65.04 -16.70 -5.89
CA GLN A 60 64.23 -17.24 -6.99
C GLN A 60 62.93 -17.88 -6.46
N PHE A 61 63.00 -18.53 -5.30
CA PHE A 61 61.81 -19.09 -4.65
C PHE A 61 60.84 -17.98 -4.21
N GLY A 62 61.35 -16.89 -3.63
CA GLY A 62 60.55 -15.72 -3.26
C GLY A 62 59.87 -15.04 -4.46
N GLY A 63 60.58 -14.93 -5.59
CA GLY A 63 60.04 -14.39 -6.83
C GLY A 63 58.92 -15.23 -7.42
N LEU A 64 59.10 -16.56 -7.46
CA LEU A 64 58.07 -17.51 -7.90
C LEU A 64 56.82 -17.43 -7.02
N PHE A 65 57.00 -17.41 -5.70
CA PHE A 65 55.90 -17.34 -4.74
C PHE A 65 55.14 -16.01 -4.82
N GLY A 66 55.87 -14.89 -4.95
CA GLY A 66 55.27 -13.57 -5.14
C GLY A 66 54.45 -13.48 -6.44
N GLY A 67 54.98 -14.00 -7.54
CA GLY A 67 54.27 -14.07 -8.83
C GLY A 67 53.01 -14.92 -8.76
N LEU A 68 53.06 -16.06 -8.08
CA LEU A 68 51.92 -16.94 -7.88
C LEU A 68 50.84 -16.28 -7.01
N MET A 69 51.23 -15.55 -5.95
CA MET A 69 50.29 -14.76 -5.15
C MET A 69 49.63 -13.63 -5.95
N ALA A 70 50.40 -12.90 -6.77
CA ALA A 70 49.83 -11.85 -7.61
C ALA A 70 48.84 -12.42 -8.64
N PHE A 71 49.16 -13.56 -9.24
CA PHE A 71 48.28 -14.26 -10.18
C PHE A 71 47.01 -14.77 -9.49
N ALA A 72 47.14 -15.42 -8.32
CA ALA A 72 46.00 -15.87 -7.53
C ALA A 72 45.10 -14.71 -7.09
N GLY A 73 45.69 -13.57 -6.71
CA GLY A 73 44.96 -12.34 -6.43
C GLY A 73 44.20 -11.80 -7.63
N GLY A 74 44.81 -11.79 -8.82
CA GLY A 74 44.16 -11.37 -10.06
C GLY A 74 42.99 -12.27 -10.47
N VAL A 75 43.17 -13.60 -10.39
CA VAL A 75 42.09 -14.57 -10.67
C VAL A 75 40.96 -14.43 -9.66
N TYR A 76 41.28 -14.28 -8.37
CA TYR A 76 40.28 -14.06 -7.33
C TYR A 76 39.46 -12.80 -7.59
N ILE A 77 40.09 -11.70 -8.02
CA ILE A 77 39.38 -10.48 -8.42
C ILE A 77 38.42 -10.76 -9.57
N VAL A 78 38.88 -11.36 -10.67
CA VAL A 78 38.04 -11.63 -11.86
C VAL A 78 36.85 -12.55 -11.53
N VAL A 79 37.03 -13.52 -10.64
CA VAL A 79 35.94 -14.43 -10.22
C VAL A 79 34.96 -13.74 -9.28
N THR A 80 35.43 -12.88 -8.38
CA THR A 80 34.60 -12.24 -7.34
C THR A 80 34.08 -10.85 -7.72
N ASP A 81 34.47 -10.31 -8.87
CA ASP A 81 33.88 -9.10 -9.45
C ASP A 81 32.57 -9.36 -10.22
N LYS A 82 32.04 -10.59 -10.15
CA LYS A 82 30.71 -10.89 -10.68
C LYS A 82 29.63 -10.13 -9.90
N ASP A 83 29.12 -9.11 -10.60
CA ASP A 83 27.77 -8.54 -10.58
C ASP A 83 27.14 -8.21 -9.22
N THR A 84 27.84 -7.39 -8.42
CA THR A 84 27.16 -6.62 -7.35
C THR A 84 26.06 -5.70 -7.91
N SER A 85 26.16 -5.32 -9.19
CA SER A 85 25.13 -4.64 -9.96
C SER A 85 23.81 -5.41 -10.02
N GLU A 86 23.86 -6.73 -10.24
CA GLU A 86 22.66 -7.57 -10.36
C GLU A 86 21.94 -7.66 -9.00
N ILE A 87 22.69 -7.82 -7.91
CA ILE A 87 22.13 -7.84 -6.55
C ILE A 87 21.49 -6.48 -6.19
N LEU A 88 22.11 -5.37 -6.58
CA LEU A 88 21.54 -4.04 -6.35
C LEU A 88 20.29 -3.78 -7.20
N ASP A 89 20.26 -4.28 -8.43
CA ASP A 89 19.09 -4.20 -9.30
C ASP A 89 17.92 -5.05 -8.79
N GLU A 90 18.21 -6.26 -8.29
CA GLU A 90 17.22 -7.12 -7.64
C GLU A 90 16.67 -6.50 -6.35
N ALA A 91 17.55 -5.95 -5.50
CA ALA A 91 17.13 -5.23 -4.30
C ALA A 91 16.25 -4.01 -4.63
N ARG A 92 16.59 -3.27 -5.70
CA ARG A 92 15.78 -2.16 -6.18
C ARG A 92 14.40 -2.63 -6.66
N LYS A 93 14.34 -3.68 -7.48
CA LYS A 93 13.08 -4.27 -7.95
C LYS A 93 12.21 -4.74 -6.80
N ALA A 94 12.80 -5.35 -5.77
CA ALA A 94 12.06 -5.78 -4.59
C ALA A 94 11.46 -4.59 -3.81
N VAL A 95 12.20 -3.47 -3.71
CA VAL A 95 11.73 -2.24 -3.06
C VAL A 95 10.62 -1.58 -3.87
N ASP A 96 10.78 -1.52 -5.20
CA ASP A 96 9.78 -0.93 -6.11
C ASP A 96 8.50 -1.77 -6.10
N TRP A 97 8.61 -3.10 -6.16
CA TRP A 97 7.47 -4.02 -6.07
C TRP A 97 6.73 -3.92 -4.73
N ALA A 98 7.47 -3.81 -3.61
CA ALA A 98 6.85 -3.62 -2.31
C ALA A 98 6.07 -2.30 -2.21
N ALA A 99 6.59 -1.22 -2.82
CA ALA A 99 5.90 0.07 -2.86
C ALA A 99 4.63 0.04 -3.73
N GLU A 100 4.68 -0.66 -4.87
CA GLU A 100 3.53 -0.86 -5.75
C GLU A 100 2.43 -1.69 -5.05
N GLN A 101 2.81 -2.74 -4.33
CA GLN A 101 1.86 -3.55 -3.56
C GLN A 101 1.22 -2.78 -2.40
N GLU A 102 1.98 -1.92 -1.72
CA GLU A 102 1.46 -1.04 -0.67
C GLU A 102 0.40 -0.08 -1.22
N THR A 103 0.67 0.53 -2.37
CA THR A 103 -0.26 1.44 -3.06
C THR A 103 -1.53 0.70 -3.52
N THR A 104 -1.36 -0.48 -4.12
CA THR A 104 -2.49 -1.30 -4.57
C THR A 104 -3.37 -1.72 -3.38
N ASN A 105 -2.75 -2.10 -2.26
CA ASN A 105 -3.49 -2.48 -1.06
C ASN A 105 -4.25 -1.31 -0.46
N SER A 106 -3.69 -0.09 -0.44
CA SER A 106 -4.44 1.10 0.01
C SER A 106 -5.65 1.39 -0.88
N GLU A 107 -5.50 1.31 -2.21
CA GLU A 107 -6.61 1.52 -3.14
C GLU A 107 -7.73 0.49 -2.96
N VAL A 108 -7.37 -0.77 -2.69
CA VAL A 108 -8.34 -1.84 -2.41
C VAL A 108 -9.06 -1.61 -1.09
N LEU A 109 -8.36 -1.14 -0.05
CA LEU A 109 -8.98 -0.82 1.24
C LEU A 109 -9.98 0.34 1.11
N ASP A 110 -9.61 1.41 0.40
CA ASP A 110 -10.51 2.53 0.14
C ASP A 110 -11.76 2.08 -0.63
N LEU A 111 -11.60 1.17 -1.60
CA LEU A 111 -12.73 0.61 -2.35
C LEU A 111 -13.62 -0.28 -1.46
N LEU A 112 -13.04 -1.01 -0.51
CA LEU A 112 -13.78 -1.86 0.43
C LEU A 112 -14.64 -1.01 1.36
N GLU A 113 -14.14 0.11 1.87
CA GLU A 113 -14.93 1.04 2.70
C GLU A 113 -16.15 1.56 1.92
N LEU A 114 -15.95 2.03 0.68
CA LEU A 114 -17.06 2.48 -0.18
C LEU A 114 -18.07 1.36 -0.48
N TYR A 115 -17.60 0.12 -0.60
CA TYR A 115 -18.46 -1.03 -0.84
C TYR A 115 -19.27 -1.41 0.40
N GLU A 116 -18.67 -1.35 1.59
CA GLU A 116 -19.36 -1.58 2.87
C GLU A 116 -20.45 -0.53 3.11
N ASP A 117 -20.16 0.75 2.87
CA ASP A 117 -21.15 1.84 2.95
C ASP A 117 -22.30 1.61 1.98
N ALA A 118 -22.00 1.23 0.72
CA ALA A 118 -23.02 0.93 -0.27
C ALA A 118 -23.91 -0.27 0.13
N LEU A 119 -23.33 -1.31 0.74
CA LEU A 119 -24.10 -2.44 1.27
C LEU A 119 -25.02 -2.02 2.41
N GLU A 120 -24.55 -1.18 3.33
CA GLU A 120 -25.36 -0.65 4.44
C GLU A 120 -26.53 0.21 3.91
N GLN A 121 -26.28 1.06 2.92
CA GLN A 121 -27.31 1.86 2.26
C GLN A 121 -28.39 0.97 1.62
N VAL A 122 -27.98 -0.07 0.88
CA VAL A 122 -28.90 -1.02 0.23
C VAL A 122 -29.71 -1.80 1.28
N GLN A 123 -29.07 -2.30 2.34
CA GLN A 123 -29.76 -3.01 3.42
C GLN A 123 -30.78 -2.12 4.13
N SER A 124 -30.41 -0.86 4.38
CA SER A 124 -31.30 0.14 4.98
C SER A 124 -32.48 0.45 4.07
N LEU A 125 -32.26 0.57 2.76
CA LEU A 125 -33.33 0.79 1.79
C LEU A 125 -34.34 -0.38 1.76
N TYR A 126 -33.84 -1.63 1.73
CA TYR A 126 -34.70 -2.82 1.81
C TYR A 126 -35.48 -2.88 3.11
N THR A 127 -34.86 -2.51 4.23
CA THR A 127 -35.52 -2.45 5.53
C THR A 127 -36.62 -1.39 5.53
N ALA A 128 -36.35 -0.20 5.00
CA ALA A 128 -37.35 0.85 4.83
C ALA A 128 -38.55 0.35 4.01
N LEU A 129 -38.30 -0.29 2.86
CA LEU A 129 -39.34 -0.85 2.02
C LEU A 129 -40.19 -1.90 2.75
N SER A 130 -39.55 -2.80 3.49
CA SER A 130 -40.23 -3.83 4.30
C SER A 130 -41.13 -3.20 5.37
N LEU A 131 -40.65 -2.17 6.06
CA LEU A 131 -41.41 -1.43 7.06
C LEU A 131 -42.62 -0.70 6.46
N ALA A 132 -42.45 0.00 5.34
CA ALA A 132 -43.56 0.63 4.61
C ALA A 132 -44.60 -0.41 4.18
N ARG A 133 -44.15 -1.52 3.61
CA ARG A 133 -45.04 -2.62 3.22
C ARG A 133 -45.85 -3.13 4.42
N GLY A 134 -45.20 -3.41 5.55
CA GLY A 134 -45.88 -3.88 6.75
C GLY A 134 -46.83 -2.84 7.36
N ALA A 135 -46.56 -1.54 7.20
CA ALA A 135 -47.49 -0.48 7.59
C ALA A 135 -48.72 -0.43 6.67
N ILE A 136 -48.52 -0.54 5.35
CA ILE A 136 -49.60 -0.60 4.34
C ILE A 136 -50.48 -1.83 4.56
N GLU A 137 -49.89 -3.02 4.71
CA GLU A 137 -50.63 -4.27 4.93
C GLU A 137 -51.51 -4.16 6.17
N ARG A 138 -50.96 -3.70 7.31
CA ARG A 138 -51.75 -3.48 8.54
C ARG A 138 -52.90 -2.50 8.36
N ALA A 139 -52.67 -1.40 7.64
CA ALA A 139 -53.71 -0.41 7.38
C ALA A 139 -54.83 -0.91 6.47
N VAL A 140 -54.51 -1.79 5.50
CA VAL A 140 -55.49 -2.47 4.65
C VAL A 140 -56.37 -3.40 5.49
N PHE A 141 -55.77 -4.17 6.42
CA PHE A 141 -56.53 -5.07 7.30
C PHE A 141 -57.45 -4.35 8.29
N GLN A 142 -57.11 -3.14 8.72
CA GLN A 142 -57.87 -2.40 9.73
C GLN A 142 -59.12 -1.67 9.19
N SER A 143 -59.35 -1.66 7.87
CA SER A 143 -60.52 -1.09 7.17
C SER A 143 -60.91 0.34 7.60
N LYS A 144 -60.69 1.33 6.70
CA LYS A 144 -60.92 2.79 6.85
C LYS A 144 -59.79 3.60 7.49
N THR A 145 -58.55 3.39 7.05
CA THR A 145 -57.47 4.35 7.33
C THR A 145 -57.46 5.42 6.24
N ASP A 146 -57.42 6.70 6.62
CA ASP A 146 -57.17 7.81 5.69
C ASP A 146 -55.79 7.61 5.03
N GLU A 147 -55.73 7.73 3.71
CA GLU A 147 -54.53 7.56 2.89
C GLU A 147 -53.40 8.49 3.36
N ILE A 148 -53.73 9.72 3.75
CA ILE A 148 -52.77 10.71 4.23
C ILE A 148 -52.13 10.25 5.55
N VAL A 149 -52.95 9.74 6.47
CA VAL A 149 -52.49 9.23 7.77
C VAL A 149 -51.58 8.02 7.56
N LEU A 150 -51.93 7.13 6.63
CA LEU A 150 -51.09 5.98 6.28
C LEU A 150 -49.73 6.42 5.73
N LEU A 151 -49.71 7.35 4.77
CA LEU A 151 -48.46 7.85 4.19
C LEU A 151 -47.57 8.52 5.24
N ARG A 152 -48.14 9.28 6.17
CA ARG A 152 -47.40 9.85 7.31
C ARG A 152 -46.82 8.76 8.21
N ALA A 153 -47.60 7.73 8.55
CA ALA A 153 -47.13 6.62 9.36
C ALA A 153 -46.00 5.85 8.67
N CYS A 154 -46.08 5.62 7.35
CA CYS A 154 -45.02 4.99 6.57
C CYS A 154 -43.73 5.81 6.61
N VAL A 155 -43.81 7.11 6.31
CA VAL A 155 -42.64 8.01 6.35
C VAL A 155 -42.01 8.06 7.74
N GLU A 156 -42.84 8.13 8.79
CA GLU A 156 -42.36 8.15 10.18
C GLU A 156 -41.67 6.84 10.58
N THR A 157 -42.22 5.70 10.16
CA THR A 157 -41.64 4.38 10.46
C THR A 157 -40.32 4.14 9.72
N MET A 158 -40.20 4.66 8.50
CA MET A 158 -39.01 4.48 7.67
C MET A 158 -37.90 5.50 7.95
N LYS A 159 -38.16 6.56 8.72
CA LYS A 159 -37.29 7.76 8.79
C LYS A 159 -35.80 7.47 8.98
N TRP A 160 -35.48 6.58 9.91
CA TRP A 160 -34.09 6.24 10.23
C TRP A 160 -33.41 5.46 9.11
N ASN A 161 -34.12 4.48 8.55
CA ASN A 161 -33.60 3.66 7.45
C ASN A 161 -33.47 4.45 6.15
N LEU A 162 -34.41 5.37 5.87
CA LEU A 162 -34.32 6.28 4.73
C LEU A 162 -33.16 7.25 4.86
N ARG A 163 -32.85 7.69 6.08
CA ARG A 163 -31.70 8.57 6.33
C ARG A 163 -30.39 7.87 5.96
N ILE A 164 -30.20 6.64 6.42
CA ILE A 164 -29.00 5.85 6.12
C ILE A 164 -28.96 5.50 4.63
N ALA A 165 -30.07 5.06 4.05
CA ALA A 165 -30.15 4.68 2.64
C ALA A 165 -29.87 5.83 1.66
N LEU A 166 -30.13 7.08 2.06
CA LEU A 166 -29.89 8.28 1.26
C LEU A 166 -28.54 8.94 1.59
N ASP A 167 -27.73 8.30 2.43
CA ASP A 167 -26.40 8.77 2.84
C ASP A 167 -26.41 10.15 3.51
N PHE A 168 -27.49 10.49 4.22
CA PHE A 168 -27.55 11.76 4.92
C PHE A 168 -26.65 11.74 6.16
N GLY A 169 -25.59 12.57 6.11
CA GLY A 169 -24.62 12.68 7.18
C GLY A 169 -25.23 13.06 8.54
N ILE A 170 -24.48 12.83 9.64
CA ILE A 170 -24.96 13.11 11.00
C ILE A 170 -25.32 14.60 11.18
N ASN A 171 -24.59 15.48 10.50
CA ASN A 171 -24.69 16.94 10.63
C ASN A 171 -25.39 17.64 9.44
N GLU A 172 -25.93 16.88 8.50
CA GLU A 172 -26.58 17.45 7.33
C GLU A 172 -28.03 17.84 7.60
N ILE A 173 -28.44 18.99 7.06
CA ILE A 173 -29.83 19.44 7.12
C ILE A 173 -30.56 18.87 5.91
N TRP A 174 -31.38 17.85 6.14
CA TRP A 174 -32.17 17.19 5.11
C TRP A 174 -33.67 17.30 5.36
N THR A 175 -34.45 17.15 4.29
CA THR A 175 -35.92 17.04 4.31
C THR A 175 -36.37 16.07 3.22
N ILE A 176 -37.17 15.07 3.61
CA ILE A 176 -37.83 14.11 2.72
C ILE A 176 -39.30 14.49 2.65
N CYS A 177 -39.83 14.74 1.46
CA CYS A 177 -41.23 15.12 1.25
C CYS A 177 -41.94 14.12 0.33
N VAL A 178 -43.17 13.76 0.69
CA VAL A 178 -44.08 12.97 -0.14
C VAL A 178 -45.19 13.89 -0.63
N TYR A 179 -45.29 14.03 -1.95
CA TYR A 179 -46.30 14.84 -2.60
C TYR A 179 -47.34 13.96 -3.29
N LYS A 180 -48.59 14.39 -3.27
CA LYS A 180 -49.67 13.82 -4.06
C LYS A 180 -50.10 14.83 -5.12
N ALA A 181 -50.21 14.36 -6.36
CA ALA A 181 -50.77 15.17 -7.44
C ALA A 181 -52.28 15.33 -7.22
N GLU A 182 -52.74 16.57 -7.19
CA GLU A 182 -54.15 16.94 -7.11
C GLU A 182 -54.52 17.83 -8.28
N ARG A 183 -55.74 17.66 -8.78
CA ARG A 183 -56.24 18.45 -9.90
C ARG A 183 -56.94 19.68 -9.32
N GLY A 184 -56.32 20.84 -9.49
CA GLY A 184 -56.92 22.14 -9.17
C GLY A 184 -57.55 22.80 -10.40
N ASP A 185 -58.18 23.95 -10.16
CA ASP A 185 -58.88 24.72 -11.21
C ASP A 185 -57.93 25.24 -12.31
N ASP A 186 -56.68 25.56 -11.93
CA ASP A 186 -55.64 26.05 -12.85
C ASP A 186 -54.70 24.94 -13.38
N GLY A 187 -54.98 23.67 -13.08
CA GLY A 187 -54.18 22.52 -13.50
C GLY A 187 -53.78 21.58 -12.37
N THR A 188 -52.88 20.64 -12.65
CA THR A 188 -52.39 19.67 -11.65
C THR A 188 -51.36 20.33 -10.73
N CYS A 189 -51.67 20.39 -9.43
CA CYS A 189 -50.76 20.88 -8.38
C CYS A 189 -50.25 19.71 -7.51
N LEU A 190 -49.11 19.91 -6.85
CA LEU A 190 -48.54 18.95 -5.90
C LEU A 190 -48.89 19.38 -4.47
N ARG A 191 -49.69 18.57 -3.78
CA ARG A 191 -49.98 18.77 -2.35
C ARG A 191 -49.00 17.97 -1.50
N LEU A 192 -48.37 18.61 -0.53
CA LEU A 192 -47.53 17.93 0.46
C LEU A 192 -48.43 17.06 1.37
N VAL A 193 -48.14 15.77 1.46
CA VAL A 193 -48.93 14.80 2.23
C VAL A 193 -48.21 14.41 3.52
N ALA A 194 -46.92 14.13 3.39
CA ALA A 194 -46.04 13.77 4.50
C ALA A 194 -44.66 14.38 4.29
N HIS A 195 -43.96 14.66 5.37
CA HIS A 195 -42.56 15.04 5.33
C HIS A 195 -41.83 14.50 6.55
N ASN A 196 -40.52 14.37 6.43
CA ASN A 196 -39.61 14.15 7.54
C ASN A 196 -38.41 15.08 7.35
N ARG A 197 -37.88 15.65 8.42
CA ARG A 197 -36.79 16.62 8.37
C ARG A 197 -35.86 16.43 9.55
N SER A 198 -34.61 16.79 9.34
CA SER A 198 -33.56 16.81 10.37
C SER A 198 -33.82 17.82 11.49
N VAL A 199 -34.44 18.97 11.18
CA VAL A 199 -34.74 20.05 12.12
C VAL A 199 -36.23 20.27 12.19
N ASP A 200 -36.84 19.95 13.32
CA ASP A 200 -38.25 20.24 13.56
C ASP A 200 -38.48 21.73 13.78
N CYS A 201 -38.94 22.45 12.76
CA CYS A 201 -39.50 23.79 12.95
C CYS A 201 -40.82 23.68 13.72
N GLU A 202 -40.90 24.27 14.91
CA GLU A 202 -42.15 24.41 15.65
C GLU A 202 -43.22 25.05 14.73
N THR A 203 -44.34 24.36 14.59
CA THR A 203 -45.55 24.86 13.92
C THR A 203 -46.46 25.58 14.90
#